data_AF-A0A321LCC6-F1
#
_entry.id   AF-A0A321LCC6-F1
#
_cell.length_a   1.000
_cell.length_b   1.000
_cell.length_c   1.000
_cell.angle_alpha   90.00
_cell.angle_beta   90.00
_cell.angle_gamma   90.00
#
_symmetry.space_group_name_H-M   'P 1'
#
loop_
_entity.id
_entity.type
_entity.pdbx_description
1 polymer ?
#
loop_
_entity_poly.entity_id
_entity_poly.type
_entity_poly.pdbx_seq_one_letter_code
_entity_poly.pdbx_strand_id
1 'polypeptide(L)'
;MRHSIGILISGLLFLSAACSGDSSKPAKTPNPPPGAVTPISNSNEMMRGGNSSLGQKPVEEKKDASTSAPETKSQSEISAARIFSEQKCAMCHGEDGKGKLKGAPDFTDQSWQRRQKDPELIEAIKMGKSPKMPAFGAKLKDDEIRAVVAYVRSFAKK
;
A
#
# COMPACT_ATOMS: atom_id res chain seq x y z
N MET A 1 59.20 42.70 17.79
CA MET A 1 59.47 41.28 18.08
C MET A 1 58.95 40.46 16.90
N ARG A 2 59.89 39.82 16.20
CA ARG A 2 59.68 39.01 14.99
C ARG A 2 59.63 37.56 15.45
N HIS A 3 58.54 36.83 15.22
CA HIS A 3 58.57 35.37 15.25
C HIS A 3 57.68 34.83 14.13
N SER A 4 58.31 34.68 12.98
CA SER A 4 57.96 33.69 11.97
C SER A 4 58.08 32.30 12.58
N ILE A 5 57.04 31.48 12.47
CA ILE A 5 57.17 30.02 12.43
C ILE A 5 56.38 29.56 11.20
N GLY A 6 57.12 29.32 10.11
CA GLY A 6 56.64 28.62 8.93
C GLY A 6 56.68 27.12 9.22
N ILE A 7 55.53 26.46 9.07
CA ILE A 7 55.44 25.01 9.14
C ILE A 7 55.55 24.48 7.71
N LEU A 8 56.78 24.06 7.38
CA LEU A 8 57.08 23.18 6.27
C LEU A 8 56.56 21.79 6.63
N ILE A 9 55.56 21.28 5.91
CA ILE A 9 55.23 19.85 5.92
C ILE A 9 55.37 19.35 4.50
N SER A 10 56.44 18.56 4.33
CA SER A 10 56.79 17.80 3.16
C SER A 10 55.59 17.05 2.59
N GLY A 11 55.51 17.07 1.26
CA GLY A 11 54.69 16.14 0.52
C GLY A 11 55.08 14.69 0.85
N LEU A 12 54.06 13.88 1.10
CA LEU A 12 54.13 12.45 0.99
C LEU A 12 52.97 11.99 0.11
N LEU A 13 53.33 11.81 -1.15
CA LEU A 13 52.89 10.75 -2.07
C LEU A 13 51.89 9.75 -1.47
N PHE A 14 50.58 10.05 -1.53
CA PHE A 14 49.53 9.05 -1.34
C PHE A 14 48.98 8.63 -2.70
N LEU A 15 49.70 7.66 -3.26
CA LEU A 15 49.21 6.43 -3.87
C LEU A 15 47.76 6.46 -4.39
N SER A 16 47.66 6.54 -5.72
CA SER A 16 46.47 6.23 -6.51
C SER A 16 45.86 4.89 -6.08
N ALA A 17 44.67 4.95 -5.48
CA ALA A 17 43.77 3.81 -5.36
C ALA A 17 42.64 3.99 -6.37
N ALA A 18 42.62 3.11 -7.36
CA ALA A 18 41.54 2.96 -8.31
C ALA A 18 40.24 2.55 -7.60
N CYS A 19 39.16 3.30 -7.87
CA CYS A 19 37.79 2.79 -7.76
C CYS A 19 37.00 3.34 -8.94
N SER A 20 37.02 2.57 -10.04
CA SER A 20 36.03 2.71 -11.11
C SER A 20 34.73 2.12 -10.59
N GLY A 21 33.86 2.99 -10.06
CA GLY A 21 32.48 2.67 -9.75
C GLY A 21 31.64 2.73 -11.02
N ASP A 22 31.59 1.62 -11.74
CA ASP A 22 30.66 1.35 -12.83
C ASP A 22 29.21 1.57 -12.32
N SER A 23 28.62 2.67 -12.77
CA SER A 23 27.22 3.03 -12.47
C SER A 23 26.29 2.20 -13.34
N SER A 24 26.17 0.91 -13.02
CA SER A 24 25.14 0.04 -13.55
C SER A 24 23.78 0.41 -12.97
N LYS A 25 23.09 1.27 -13.73
CA LYS A 25 21.68 1.66 -13.62
C LYS A 25 20.79 0.41 -13.47
N PRO A 26 19.88 0.32 -12.48
CA PRO A 26 18.91 -0.76 -12.46
C PRO A 26 17.99 -0.62 -13.67
N ALA A 27 17.95 -1.67 -14.49
CA ALA A 27 17.00 -1.81 -15.58
C ALA A 27 15.58 -1.62 -15.03
N LYS A 28 14.91 -0.59 -15.55
CA LYS A 28 13.49 -0.35 -15.33
C LYS A 28 12.74 -1.51 -15.99
N THR A 29 12.24 -2.44 -15.18
CA THR A 29 11.26 -3.41 -15.67
C THR A 29 10.02 -2.64 -16.12
N PRO A 30 9.52 -2.84 -17.35
CA PRO A 30 8.24 -2.27 -17.74
C PRO A 30 7.15 -2.96 -16.91
N ASN A 31 6.39 -2.16 -16.17
CA ASN A 31 5.13 -2.62 -15.59
C ASN A 31 4.22 -3.09 -16.74
N PRO A 32 3.55 -4.25 -16.60
CA PRO A 32 2.61 -4.70 -17.62
C PRO A 32 1.44 -3.70 -17.74
N PRO A 33 0.89 -3.52 -18.95
CA PRO A 33 -0.30 -2.71 -19.13
C PRO A 33 -1.47 -3.33 -18.35
N PRO A 34 -2.33 -2.53 -17.69
CA PRO A 34 -3.57 -3.05 -17.15
C PRO A 34 -4.49 -3.45 -18.31
N GLY A 35 -4.81 -4.74 -18.46
CA GLY A 35 -5.91 -5.16 -19.33
C GLY A 35 -5.76 -6.40 -20.21
N ALA A 36 -4.80 -7.31 -19.97
CA ALA A 36 -4.81 -8.62 -20.65
C ALA A 36 -5.45 -9.68 -19.74
N VAL A 37 -6.78 -9.82 -19.83
CA VAL A 37 -7.47 -11.01 -19.32
C VAL A 37 -7.22 -12.14 -20.32
N THR A 38 -6.55 -13.21 -19.90
CA THR A 38 -6.62 -14.49 -20.61
C THR A 38 -7.79 -15.29 -20.06
N PRO A 39 -8.54 -16.04 -20.88
CA PRO A 39 -9.57 -16.94 -20.38
C PRO A 39 -8.91 -18.11 -19.67
N ILE A 40 -9.17 -18.26 -18.36
CA ILE A 40 -8.90 -19.51 -17.65
C ILE A 40 -9.90 -20.53 -18.20
N SER A 41 -9.40 -21.45 -19.01
CA SER A 41 -10.14 -22.63 -19.44
C SER A 41 -10.46 -23.46 -18.20
N ASN A 42 -11.73 -23.46 -17.77
CA ASN A 42 -12.22 -24.36 -16.73
C ASN A 42 -12.56 -25.70 -17.38
N SER A 43 -11.84 -26.75 -16.99
CA SER A 43 -12.21 -28.13 -17.26
C SER A 43 -12.09 -28.89 -15.95
N ASN A 44 -13.12 -28.78 -15.12
CA ASN A 44 -13.34 -29.79 -14.09
C ASN A 44 -14.84 -29.90 -13.77
N GLU A 45 -15.54 -30.61 -14.65
CA GLU A 45 -16.87 -31.13 -14.40
C GLU A 45 -16.78 -32.65 -14.54
N MET A 46 -17.37 -33.35 -13.56
CA MET A 46 -17.64 -34.81 -13.46
C MET A 46 -16.76 -35.62 -12.46
N MET A 47 -17.31 -35.89 -11.26
CA MET A 47 -17.61 -37.25 -10.75
C MET A 47 -18.24 -37.20 -9.32
N ARG A 48 -19.53 -37.58 -9.26
CA ARG A 48 -20.28 -38.42 -8.28
C ARG A 48 -19.84 -38.50 -6.80
N GLY A 49 -20.81 -38.24 -5.90
CA GLY A 49 -21.29 -39.29 -4.96
C GLY A 49 -21.18 -39.06 -3.45
N GLY A 50 -22.29 -38.61 -2.84
CA GLY A 50 -22.94 -39.04 -1.58
C GLY A 50 -22.18 -39.46 -0.30
N ASN A 51 -22.55 -38.85 0.83
CA ASN A 51 -23.23 -39.47 2.00
C ASN A 51 -23.61 -38.38 3.07
N SER A 52 -24.89 -38.07 3.26
CA SER A 52 -25.71 -38.44 4.42
C SER A 52 -25.03 -38.87 5.73
N SER A 53 -25.31 -38.09 6.78
CA SER A 53 -25.89 -38.50 8.07
C SER A 53 -25.05 -38.29 9.33
N LEU A 54 -25.78 -37.88 10.39
CA LEU A 54 -25.41 -37.71 11.81
C LEU A 54 -24.67 -36.39 12.10
N GLY A 55 -25.25 -35.39 12.75
CA GLY A 55 -26.14 -35.44 13.90
C GLY A 55 -25.33 -35.31 15.19
N GLN A 56 -24.88 -34.09 15.52
CA GLN A 56 -24.38 -33.74 16.85
C GLN A 56 -24.86 -32.32 17.22
N LYS A 57 -25.72 -32.27 18.24
CA LYS A 57 -25.99 -31.07 19.05
C LYS A 57 -24.89 -30.93 20.14
N PRO A 58 -25.01 -30.01 21.11
CA PRO A 58 -24.21 -28.80 21.25
C PRO A 58 -23.17 -28.94 22.38
N VAL A 59 -22.11 -28.14 22.33
CA VAL A 59 -21.29 -27.89 23.52
C VAL A 59 -21.17 -26.38 23.74
N GLU A 60 -21.87 -25.92 24.77
CA GLU A 60 -21.64 -24.65 25.45
C GLU A 60 -20.28 -24.67 26.18
N GLU A 61 -19.69 -23.47 26.28
CA GLU A 61 -18.75 -23.03 27.33
C GLU A 61 -17.36 -23.72 27.25
N LYS A 62 -16.18 -23.12 27.46
CA LYS A 62 -15.68 -22.01 28.30
C LYS A 62 -14.22 -21.79 27.78
N LYS A 63 -13.71 -20.55 27.67
CA LYS A 63 -12.65 -20.00 28.56
C LYS A 63 -11.49 -20.99 28.83
N ASP A 64 -10.21 -20.77 28.51
CA ASP A 64 -9.39 -19.56 28.48
C ASP A 64 -8.05 -19.84 27.77
N ALA A 65 -7.31 -18.75 27.51
CA ALA A 65 -5.85 -18.67 27.36
C ALA A 65 -5.21 -19.11 26.03
N SER A 66 -5.04 -18.14 25.13
CA SER A 66 -3.77 -18.02 24.41
C SER A 66 -3.38 -16.55 24.24
N THR A 67 -2.42 -16.18 25.07
CA THR A 67 -1.58 -14.99 25.05
C THR A 67 -1.09 -14.60 23.65
N SER A 68 -1.18 -13.29 23.38
CA SER A 68 -0.48 -12.49 22.37
C SER A 68 -0.84 -12.69 20.88
N ALA A 69 -1.89 -12.00 20.44
CA ALA A 69 -2.08 -11.57 19.05
C ALA A 69 -2.27 -10.03 19.03
N PRO A 70 -1.79 -9.29 18.00
CA PRO A 70 -1.97 -7.85 17.94
C PRO A 70 -3.46 -7.53 17.81
N GLU A 71 -3.98 -6.77 18.77
CA GLU A 71 -5.37 -6.33 18.85
C GLU A 71 -5.82 -5.73 17.52
N THR A 72 -6.74 -6.42 16.85
CA THR A 72 -7.41 -5.95 15.65
C THR A 72 -8.40 -4.89 16.09
N LYS A 73 -7.97 -3.62 16.04
CA LYS A 73 -8.85 -2.49 16.29
C LYS A 73 -10.05 -2.60 15.34
N SER A 74 -11.25 -2.78 15.88
CA SER A 74 -12.48 -2.89 15.09
C SER A 74 -12.53 -1.73 14.09
N GLN A 75 -12.95 -1.99 12.84
CA GLN A 75 -12.99 -0.95 11.81
C GLN A 75 -13.83 0.28 12.20
N SER A 76 -14.73 0.13 13.18
CA SER A 76 -15.50 1.22 13.79
C SER A 76 -14.66 2.21 14.62
N GLU A 77 -13.49 1.80 15.12
CA GLU A 77 -12.60 2.64 15.92
C GLU A 77 -11.52 3.34 15.09
N ILE A 78 -11.31 2.89 13.83
CA ILE A 78 -10.32 3.48 12.94
C ILE A 78 -10.94 4.72 12.30
N SER A 79 -10.41 5.88 12.68
CA SER A 79 -10.84 7.16 12.14
C SER A 79 -10.30 7.37 10.72
N ALA A 80 -10.93 6.73 9.73
CA ALA A 80 -10.51 6.80 8.33
C ALA A 80 -10.46 8.24 7.79
N ALA A 81 -11.41 9.10 8.20
CA ALA A 81 -11.41 10.52 7.87
C ALA A 81 -10.18 11.25 8.43
N ARG A 82 -9.77 10.91 9.66
CA ARG A 82 -8.56 11.46 10.28
C ARG A 82 -7.31 11.03 9.50
N ILE A 83 -7.20 9.74 9.17
CA ILE A 83 -6.08 9.22 8.37
C ILE A 83 -6.02 9.92 7.01
N PHE A 84 -7.16 10.09 6.34
CA PHE A 84 -7.27 10.79 5.06
C PHE A 84 -6.73 12.23 5.13
N SER A 85 -7.00 12.94 6.22
CA SER A 85 -6.50 14.30 6.45
C SER A 85 -5.02 14.33 6.87
N GLU A 86 -4.62 13.51 7.84
CA GLU A 86 -3.25 13.47 8.39
C GLU A 86 -2.21 13.01 7.35
N GLN A 87 -2.58 12.05 6.51
CA GLN A 87 -1.73 11.57 5.42
C GLN A 87 -1.79 12.46 4.17
N LYS A 88 -2.46 13.62 4.27
CA LYS A 88 -2.59 14.64 3.21
C LYS A 88 -3.22 14.10 1.93
N CYS A 89 -4.09 13.09 2.01
CA CYS A 89 -4.81 12.56 0.86
C CYS A 89 -5.69 13.64 0.22
N ALA A 90 -6.35 14.44 1.07
CA ALA A 90 -7.20 15.57 0.65
C ALA A 90 -6.45 16.64 -0.15
N MET A 91 -5.14 16.79 0.03
CA MET A 91 -4.34 17.80 -0.69
C MET A 91 -4.36 17.57 -2.22
N CYS A 92 -4.47 16.30 -2.62
CA CYS A 92 -4.51 15.88 -4.02
C CYS A 92 -5.92 15.48 -4.47
N HIS A 93 -6.67 14.78 -3.61
CA HIS A 93 -7.98 14.22 -3.92
C HIS A 93 -9.16 15.14 -3.56
N GLY A 94 -8.91 16.27 -2.90
CA GLY A 94 -9.95 17.14 -2.37
C GLY A 94 -10.56 16.59 -1.07
N GLU A 95 -11.04 17.47 -0.21
CA GLU A 95 -11.83 17.08 0.97
C GLU A 95 -13.22 16.55 0.59
N ASP A 96 -13.71 16.98 -0.57
CA ASP A 96 -14.94 16.53 -1.20
C ASP A 96 -14.75 15.30 -2.11
N GLY A 97 -13.51 14.82 -2.26
CA GLY A 97 -13.19 13.63 -3.04
C GLY A 97 -13.25 13.82 -4.56
N LYS A 98 -13.42 15.04 -5.07
CA LYS A 98 -13.58 15.30 -6.52
C LYS A 98 -12.29 15.26 -7.33
N GLY A 99 -11.14 15.15 -6.66
CA GLY A 99 -9.83 15.22 -7.32
C GLY A 99 -9.41 16.65 -7.61
N LYS A 100 -8.54 17.22 -6.76
CA LYS A 100 -8.02 18.59 -6.91
C LYS A 100 -6.86 18.69 -7.91
N LEU A 101 -6.05 17.63 -8.02
CA LEU A 101 -4.89 17.59 -8.91
C LEU A 101 -5.17 16.82 -10.20
N LYS A 102 -4.54 17.25 -11.30
CA LYS A 102 -4.67 16.60 -12.61
C LYS A 102 -4.19 15.15 -12.56
N GLY A 103 -5.14 14.22 -12.71
CA GLY A 103 -4.91 12.78 -12.64
C GLY A 103 -5.27 12.13 -11.30
N ALA A 104 -5.71 12.92 -10.30
CA ALA A 104 -6.46 12.37 -9.18
C ALA A 104 -7.86 12.00 -9.67
N PRO A 105 -8.35 10.78 -9.40
CA PRO A 105 -9.72 10.39 -9.74
C PRO A 105 -10.74 11.17 -8.90
N ASP A 106 -11.93 11.32 -9.48
CA ASP A 106 -13.13 11.78 -8.78
C ASP A 106 -13.79 10.57 -8.09
N PHE A 107 -13.80 10.58 -6.76
CA PHE A 107 -14.42 9.56 -5.93
C PHE A 107 -15.94 9.72 -5.83
N THR A 108 -16.51 10.85 -6.23
CA THR A 108 -17.96 11.06 -6.29
C THR A 108 -18.56 10.45 -7.57
N ASP A 109 -17.75 10.24 -8.60
CA ASP A 109 -18.16 9.57 -9.84
C ASP A 109 -18.49 8.08 -9.60
N GLN A 110 -19.77 7.74 -9.69
CA GLN A 110 -20.24 6.37 -9.50
C GLN A 110 -19.73 5.40 -10.57
N SER A 111 -19.48 5.86 -11.79
CA SER A 111 -18.91 5.03 -12.86
C SER A 111 -17.46 4.68 -12.56
N TRP A 112 -16.67 5.63 -12.03
CA TRP A 112 -15.32 5.35 -11.52
C TRP A 112 -15.38 4.34 -10.38
N GLN A 113 -16.26 4.57 -9.39
CA GLN A 113 -16.43 3.68 -8.24
C GLN A 113 -16.74 2.24 -8.67
N ARG A 114 -17.71 2.04 -9.59
CA ARG A 114 -18.08 0.69 -10.07
C ARG A 114 -16.96 -0.02 -10.84
N ARG A 115 -16.08 0.72 -11.51
CA ARG A 115 -14.95 0.15 -12.26
C ARG A 115 -13.79 -0.27 -11.36
N GLN A 116 -13.67 0.28 -10.16
CA GLN A 116 -12.57 -0.04 -9.25
C GLN A 116 -12.99 -1.13 -8.27
N LYS A 117 -12.11 -2.10 -8.04
CA LYS A 117 -12.31 -3.13 -7.01
C LYS A 117 -11.59 -2.73 -5.72
N ASP A 118 -12.16 -3.08 -4.57
CA ASP A 118 -11.54 -2.81 -3.27
C ASP A 118 -10.09 -3.32 -3.13
N PRO A 119 -9.74 -4.56 -3.54
CA PRO A 119 -8.34 -5.00 -3.48
C PRO A 119 -7.39 -4.16 -4.33
N GLU A 120 -7.84 -3.68 -5.50
CA GLU A 120 -7.04 -2.81 -6.37
C GLU A 120 -6.81 -1.43 -5.73
N LEU A 121 -7.80 -0.90 -5.01
CA LEU A 121 -7.66 0.35 -4.26
C LEU A 121 -6.70 0.19 -3.07
N ILE A 122 -6.78 -0.93 -2.35
CA ILE A 122 -5.86 -1.25 -1.25
C ILE A 122 -4.42 -1.31 -1.79
N GLU A 123 -4.19 -2.04 -2.88
CA GLU A 123 -2.88 -2.16 -3.50
C GLU A 123 -2.36 -0.80 -3.99
N ALA A 124 -3.21 0.01 -4.63
CA ALA A 124 -2.86 1.35 -5.07
C ALA A 124 -2.45 2.28 -3.91
N ILE A 125 -3.07 2.14 -2.73
CA ILE A 125 -2.65 2.88 -1.53
C ILE A 125 -1.35 2.31 -0.95
N LYS A 126 -1.22 0.99 -0.88
CA LYS A 126 -0.02 0.32 -0.35
C LYS A 126 1.22 0.66 -1.18
N MET A 127 1.15 0.49 -2.49
CA MET A 127 2.27 0.65 -3.42
C MET A 127 2.40 2.07 -3.97
N GLY A 128 1.35 2.89 -3.85
CA GLY A 128 1.30 4.20 -4.48
C GLY A 128 1.10 4.09 -6.00
N LYS A 129 0.96 5.25 -6.64
CA LYS A 129 0.81 5.38 -8.10
C LYS A 129 1.78 6.45 -8.61
N SER A 130 3.01 6.02 -8.87
CA SER A 130 4.08 6.91 -9.31
C SER A 130 3.77 7.59 -10.64
N PRO A 131 4.18 8.86 -10.84
CA PRO A 131 4.94 9.70 -9.91
C PRO A 131 4.09 10.55 -8.95
N LYS A 132 2.75 10.44 -9.00
CA LYS A 132 1.84 11.43 -8.39
C LYS A 132 1.30 11.05 -7.01
N MET A 133 1.21 9.75 -6.72
CA MET A 133 0.72 9.24 -5.44
C MET A 133 1.83 8.40 -4.79
N PRO A 134 2.32 8.76 -3.59
CA PRO A 134 3.35 8.00 -2.89
C PRO A 134 2.78 6.68 -2.34
N ALA A 135 3.67 5.75 -2.00
CA ALA A 135 3.33 4.51 -1.32
C ALA A 135 3.03 4.77 0.17
N PHE A 136 1.94 4.20 0.69
CA PHE A 136 1.57 4.32 2.10
C PHE A 136 1.71 3.01 2.88
N GLY A 137 2.09 1.91 2.24
CA GLY A 137 2.22 0.60 2.90
C GLY A 137 3.28 0.55 4.01
N ALA A 138 4.26 1.46 4.01
CA ALA A 138 5.24 1.59 5.10
C ALA A 138 4.77 2.50 6.25
N LYS A 139 3.69 3.27 6.05
CA LYS A 139 3.18 4.26 7.01
C LYS A 139 1.87 3.85 7.67
N LEU A 140 1.04 3.10 6.95
CA LEU A 140 -0.28 2.68 7.39
C LEU A 140 -0.32 1.16 7.50
N LYS A 141 -1.02 0.68 8.52
CA LYS A 141 -1.36 -0.74 8.68
C LYS A 141 -2.42 -1.15 7.67
N ASP A 142 -2.51 -2.44 7.38
CA ASP A 142 -3.49 -2.97 6.43
C ASP A 142 -4.94 -2.66 6.85
N ASP A 143 -5.25 -2.67 8.15
CA ASP A 143 -6.56 -2.27 8.67
C ASP A 143 -6.88 -0.79 8.41
N GLU A 144 -5.89 0.08 8.58
CA GLU A 144 -6.02 1.52 8.33
C GLU A 144 -6.25 1.81 6.85
N ILE A 145 -5.55 1.08 5.97
CA ILE A 145 -5.73 1.20 4.52
C ILE A 145 -7.13 0.74 4.12
N ARG A 146 -7.61 -0.39 4.66
CA ARG A 146 -9.00 -0.84 4.43
C ARG A 146 -10.02 0.21 4.89
N ALA A 147 -9.80 0.82 6.05
CA ALA A 147 -10.66 1.87 6.56
C ALA A 147 -10.67 3.12 5.62
N VAL A 148 -9.51 3.51 5.09
CA VAL A 148 -9.42 4.59 4.09
C VAL A 148 -10.15 4.23 2.81
N VAL A 149 -10.06 2.98 2.32
CA VAL A 149 -10.83 2.53 1.15
C VAL A 149 -12.33 2.63 1.41
N ALA A 150 -12.80 2.19 2.57
CA ALA A 150 -14.21 2.35 2.96
C ALA A 150 -14.63 3.83 3.00
N TYR A 151 -13.76 4.72 3.48
CA TYR A 151 -13.99 6.16 3.43
C TYR A 151 -14.08 6.69 1.99
N VAL A 152 -13.19 6.26 1.09
CA VAL A 152 -13.24 6.59 -0.34
C VAL A 152 -14.56 6.13 -0.99
N ARG A 153 -15.10 4.95 -0.60
CA ARG A 153 -16.41 4.48 -1.07
C ARG A 153 -17.57 5.35 -0.59
N SER A 154 -17.44 6.01 0.56
CA SER A 154 -18.51 6.84 1.12
C SER A 154 -18.82 8.08 0.28
N PHE A 155 -17.86 8.60 -0.50
CA PHE A 155 -18.07 9.75 -1.40
C PHE A 155 -19.08 9.49 -2.51
N ALA A 156 -19.25 8.23 -2.94
CA ALA A 156 -20.20 7.86 -3.99
C ALA A 156 -21.66 7.87 -3.53
N LYS A 157 -21.88 7.74 -2.21
CA LYS A 157 -23.20 7.63 -1.58
C LYS A 157 -23.77 8.98 -1.16
N LYS A 158 -23.06 10.07 -1.44
CA LYS A 158 -23.35 11.41 -0.93
C LYS A 158 -24.01 12.29 -1.97
#